data_AF-A0A317KXX1-F1
#
_entry.id   AF-A0A317KXX1-F1
#
_cell.length_a   1.000
_cell.length_b   1.000
_cell.length_c   1.000
_cell.angle_alpha   90.00
_cell.angle_beta   90.00
_cell.angle_gamma   90.00
#
_symmetry.space_group_name_H-M   'P 1'
#
loop_
_entity.id
_entity.type
_entity.pdbx_description
1 polymer ?
#
loop_
_entity_poly.entity_id
_entity_poly.type
_entity_poly.pdbx_seq_one_letter_code
_entity_poly.pdbx_strand_id
1 'polypeptide(L)' 'METWQGACSLPYDPAPSQEDIHVTKRLVESGKMIGIEMLDHLIIGDRRFISLKEKGYL' A
#
# COMPACT_ATOMS: atom_id res chain seq x y z
N MET A 1 -33.21 16.72 11.66
CA MET A 1 -31.81 17.10 11.34
C MET A 1 -30.91 16.24 12.21
N GLU A 2 -30.69 14.99 11.81
CA GLU A 2 -29.77 14.09 12.51
C GLU A 2 -28.36 14.37 12.02
N THR A 3 -27.52 14.88 12.91
CA THR A 3 -26.11 15.12 12.65
C THR A 3 -25.39 13.77 12.61
N TRP A 4 -25.12 13.27 11.41
CA TRP A 4 -24.20 12.15 11.14
C TRP A 4 -22.75 12.56 11.46
N GLN A 5 -22.44 12.87 12.72
CA GLN A 5 -21.09 13.28 13.17
C GLN A 5 -20.30 12.13 13.83
N GLY A 6 -20.76 10.88 13.73
CA GLY A 6 -20.19 9.76 14.50
C GLY A 6 -19.49 8.62 13.75
N ALA A 7 -19.55 8.53 12.42
CA ALA A 7 -19.17 7.28 11.73
C ALA A 7 -17.83 7.29 10.98
N CYS A 8 -17.21 8.46 10.74
CA CYS A 8 -15.98 8.56 9.93
C CYS A 8 -14.73 8.96 10.75
N SER A 9 -14.63 8.56 12.02
CA SER A 9 -13.46 8.83 12.87
C SER A 9 -12.40 7.72 12.83
N LEU A 10 -12.57 6.68 12.01
CA LEU A 10 -11.51 5.68 11.83
C LEU A 10 -10.45 6.24 10.86
N PRO A 11 -9.21 6.46 11.32
CA PRO A 11 -8.16 6.96 10.44
C PRO A 11 -7.89 5.88 9.38
N TYR A 12 -8.10 6.21 8.09
CA TYR A 12 -7.87 5.29 6.96
C TYR A 12 -6.46 4.70 7.08
N ASP A 13 -6.37 3.42 7.46
CA ASP A 13 -5.11 2.73 7.74
C ASP A 13 -4.46 2.32 6.42
N PRO A 14 -3.28 2.88 6.07
CA PRO A 14 -2.58 2.52 4.85
C PRO A 14 -1.86 1.15 4.93
N ALA A 15 -2.16 0.32 5.94
CA ALA A 15 -1.56 -0.99 6.09
C ALA A 15 -1.82 -1.88 4.85
N PRO A 16 -0.76 -2.45 4.24
CA PRO A 16 -0.93 -3.36 3.10
C PRO A 16 -1.73 -4.61 3.52
N SER A 17 -2.66 -5.01 2.67
CA SER A 17 -3.28 -6.33 2.78
C SER A 17 -2.32 -7.44 2.33
N GLN A 18 -2.65 -8.69 2.65
CA GLN A 18 -1.88 -9.84 2.15
C GLN A 18 -1.92 -9.95 0.62
N GLU A 19 -3.01 -9.50 0.00
CA GLU A 19 -3.17 -9.49 -1.45
C GLU A 19 -2.24 -8.46 -2.09
N ASP A 20 -2.14 -7.26 -1.51
CA ASP A 20 -1.21 -6.21 -1.96
C ASP A 20 0.24 -6.69 -1.95
N ILE A 21 0.65 -7.43 -0.91
CA ILE A 21 1.99 -8.03 -0.80
C ILE A 21 2.22 -9.06 -1.91
N HIS A 22 1.23 -9.92 -2.17
CA HIS A 22 1.33 -10.97 -3.19
C HIS A 22 1.43 -10.38 -4.60
N VAL A 23 0.65 -9.35 -4.88
CA VAL A 23 0.68 -8.61 -6.15
C VAL A 23 2.03 -7.91 -6.32
N THR A 24 2.53 -7.24 -5.28
CA THR A 24 3.83 -6.57 -5.29
C THR A 24 4.97 -7.55 -5.61
N LYS A 25 4.99 -8.73 -4.97
CA LYS A 25 6.01 -9.77 -5.25
C LYS A 25 6.01 -10.21 -6.72
N ARG A 26 4.83 -10.47 -7.28
CA ARG A 26 4.70 -10.88 -8.69
C ARG A 26 5.15 -9.79 -9.65
N LEU A 27 4.86 -8.53 -9.33
CA LEU A 27 5.32 -7.37 -10.11
C LEU A 27 6.85 -7.24 -10.06
N VAL A 28 7.46 -7.41 -8.89
CA VAL A 28 8.92 -7.39 -8.73
C VAL A 28 9.58 -8.50 -9.55
N GLU A 29 9.08 -9.72 -9.47
CA GLU A 29 9.59 -10.86 -10.26
C GLU A 29 9.45 -10.61 -11.76
N SER A 30 8.30 -10.10 -12.20
CA SER A 30 8.04 -9.79 -13.61
C SER A 30 8.93 -8.65 -14.11
N GLY A 31 9.14 -7.61 -13.29
CA GLY A 31 10.06 -6.52 -13.58
C GLY A 31 11.50 -7.01 -13.75
N LYS A 32 11.97 -7.89 -12.85
CA LYS A 32 13.29 -8.53 -12.96
C LYS A 32 13.46 -9.32 -14.26
N MET A 33 12.41 -10.01 -14.73
CA MET A 33 12.45 -10.73 -16.02
C MET A 33 12.57 -9.79 -17.23
N ILE A 34 11.95 -8.61 -17.17
CA ILE A 34 11.98 -7.62 -18.24
C ILE A 34 13.24 -6.72 -18.17
N GLY A 35 13.98 -6.77 -17.05
CA GLY A 35 15.14 -5.90 -16.79
C GLY A 35 14.75 -4.53 -16.25
N ILE A 36 13.55 -4.38 -15.71
CA ILE A 36 13.04 -3.16 -15.08
C ILE A 36 12.98 -3.37 -13.56
N GLU A 37 13.80 -2.65 -12.83
CA GLU A 37 13.80 -2.71 -11.36
C GLU A 37 12.64 -1.89 -10.77
N MET A 38 11.93 -2.47 -9.82
CA MET A 38 10.87 -1.78 -9.09
C MET A 38 11.50 -0.91 -7.99
N LEU A 39 11.35 0.41 -8.12
CA LEU A 39 11.99 1.37 -7.20
C LEU A 39 11.35 1.36 -5.81
N ASP A 40 10.01 1.43 -5.74
CA ASP A 40 9.21 1.31 -4.52
C ASP A 40 7.72 1.08 -4.85
N HIS A 41 6.96 0.48 -3.93
CA HIS A 41 5.50 0.46 -3.93
C HIS A 41 4.99 1.28 -2.75
N LEU A 42 4.34 2.41 -3.03
CA LEU A 42 3.83 3.33 -2.02
C LEU A 42 2.31 3.19 -1.87
N ILE A 43 1.85 2.83 -0.67
CA ILE A 43 0.42 2.83 -0.32
C ILE A 43 0.11 4.15 0.37
N ILE A 44 -0.80 4.94 -0.20
CA ILE A 44 -1.16 6.27 0.27
C ILE A 44 -2.56 6.22 0.91
N GLY A 45 -2.67 6.76 2.13
CA GLY A 45 -3.91 6.90 2.90
C GLY A 45 -4.14 8.34 3.36
N ASP A 46 -5.04 8.55 4.33
CA ASP A 46 -5.32 9.91 4.85
C ASP A 46 -4.07 10.52 5.51
N ARG A 47 -3.40 11.40 4.76
CA ARG A 47 -2.16 12.12 5.12
C ARG A 47 -1.01 11.23 5.60
N ARG A 48 -1.04 9.94 5.26
CA ARG A 48 -0.03 8.94 5.61
C ARG A 48 0.32 8.11 4.39
N PHE A 49 1.53 7.60 4.34
CA PHE A 49 1.95 6.66 3.32
C PHE A 49 2.80 5.55 3.95
N ILE A 50 2.83 4.39 3.31
CA ILE A 50 3.71 3.27 3.65
C ILE A 50 4.51 2.89 2.42
N SER A 51 5.83 2.87 2.56
CA SER A 51 6.75 2.27 1.60
C SER A 51 6.86 0.77 1.86
N LEU A 52 6.53 -0.04 0.86
CA LEU A 52 6.71 -1.49 0.95
C LEU A 52 8.19 -1.86 0.94
N LYS A 53 9.04 -1.08 0.28
CA LYS A 53 10.49 -1.26 0.31
C LYS A 53 11.07 -1.02 1.70
N GLU A 54 10.68 0.07 2.36
CA GLU A 54 11.14 0.39 3.72
C GLU A 54 10.66 -0.66 4.75
N LYS A 55 9.47 -1.23 4.52
CA LYS A 55 8.92 -2.34 5.32
C LYS A 55 9.56 -3.70 5.03
N GLY A 56 10.44 -3.81 4.02
CA GLY A 56 11.12 -5.06 3.66
C GLY A 56 10.27 -6.05 2.84
N TYR A 57 9.19 -5.59 2.19
CA TYR A 57 8.37 -6.41 1.29
C TYR A 57 8.91 -6.48 -0.15
N LEU A 58 9.92 -5.67 -0.47
CA LEU A 58 10.47 -5.41 -1.80
C LEU A 58 11.97 -5.71 -1.84
#